data_AF-A0A0R1QGE7-F1
#
_entry.id   AF-A0A0R1QGE7-F1
#
_cell.length_a   1.000
_cell.length_b   1.000
_cell.length_c   1.000
_cell.angle_alpha   90.00
_cell.angle_beta   90.00
_cell.angle_gamma   90.00
#
_symmetry.space_group_name_H-M   'P 1'
#
loop_
_entity.id
_entity.type
_entity.pdbx_description
1 polymer ?
#
loop_
_entity_poly.entity_id
_entity_poly.type
_entity_poly.pdbx_seq_one_letter_code
_entity_poly.pdbx_strand_id
1 'polypeptide(L)'
;MGKKFYWVLSILCLFAVVLAGCKEKETSKVATMNKTWYLYQDQGENDTVSIKFLKNQRAEVKDTSTIAGKVGINRFNSQFDNPKYVLDRDGKTITFKTAKNNLVIKLLKSYHENVYGKHMKGYLVESGGQNYKFAYITKRDKTSNISKSQKTKSQAISADQLPDHIVDIQNSATPLTNKSMAGNFNFSTIIDYRRTDGNLTINQDGTYQMTLTEHSAQKLTDKTDSKVVMTTMVENGNVQSLYGKIYLTAKNLVTIDYYYQGQNQDKLLPKSVNLKVNSKVTGNQISRANIRIETSGDQLYLYSSDYTVRVKDGQTNTKANLLAKSTTAQTDLKDAITQTKDYYDKYKSNPITSNADLMQLVGAISDNHNKKVGNIGVDFGDKYGTNLQPSDYQGISVNGSKQPLMQYMFLVSPSSYSENGPAVTTTKGKFLIYGSLDNKLFLLKQPDKDSTTVTWTMVKDFPLDVPKLKFSLN
;
A
#
# COMPACT_ATOMS: atom_id res chain seq x y z
N MET A 1 17.71 8.05 -85.50
CA MET A 1 18.19 8.36 -84.13
C MET A 1 17.15 8.14 -83.02
N GLY A 2 15.84 8.03 -83.30
CA GLY A 2 14.80 7.88 -82.25
C GLY A 2 14.85 6.60 -81.42
N LYS A 3 15.24 5.45 -81.98
CA LYS A 3 15.24 4.15 -81.24
C LYS A 3 16.28 4.06 -80.12
N LYS A 4 17.43 4.73 -80.23
CA LYS A 4 18.45 4.78 -79.16
C LYS A 4 18.07 5.74 -78.03
N PHE A 5 17.28 6.78 -78.33
CA PHE A 5 16.86 7.78 -77.35
C PHE A 5 15.79 7.24 -76.40
N TYR A 6 14.83 6.45 -76.89
CA TYR A 6 13.81 5.80 -76.04
C TYR A 6 14.39 4.75 -75.10
N TRP A 7 15.47 4.05 -75.49
CA TRP A 7 16.11 3.06 -74.64
C TRP A 7 16.85 3.71 -73.45
N VAL A 8 17.52 4.84 -73.70
CA VAL A 8 18.17 5.63 -72.66
C VAL A 8 17.13 6.26 -71.72
N LEU A 9 16.00 6.75 -72.25
CA LEU A 9 14.92 7.32 -71.43
C LEU A 9 14.24 6.24 -70.54
N SER A 10 14.01 5.04 -71.07
CA SER A 10 13.44 3.93 -70.28
C SER A 10 14.37 3.45 -69.17
N ILE A 11 15.70 3.44 -69.38
CA ILE A 11 16.67 3.12 -68.33
C ILE A 11 16.74 4.23 -67.28
N LEU A 12 16.65 5.50 -67.69
CA LEU A 12 16.64 6.64 -66.77
C LEU A 12 15.36 6.64 -65.89
N CYS A 13 14.21 6.31 -66.48
CA CYS A 13 12.96 6.13 -65.74
C CYS A 13 13.02 4.91 -64.79
N LEU A 14 13.65 3.80 -65.20
CA LEU A 14 13.87 2.66 -64.29
C LEU A 14 14.76 3.06 -63.09
N PHE A 15 15.83 3.82 -63.31
CA PHE A 15 16.68 4.34 -62.24
C PHE A 15 15.96 5.34 -61.32
N ALA A 16 15.08 6.19 -61.88
CA ALA A 16 14.26 7.12 -61.10
C ALA A 16 13.22 6.41 -60.22
N VAL A 17 12.64 5.30 -60.71
CA VAL A 17 11.68 4.49 -59.92
C VAL A 17 12.38 3.67 -58.84
N VAL A 18 13.63 3.23 -59.06
CA VAL A 18 14.45 2.54 -58.04
C VAL A 18 14.91 3.50 -56.92
N LEU A 19 15.19 4.77 -57.25
CA LEU A 19 15.56 5.80 -56.25
C LEU A 19 14.38 6.31 -55.41
N ALA A 20 13.15 6.25 -55.91
CA ALA A 20 11.94 6.62 -55.18
C ALA A 20 11.37 5.50 -54.28
N GLY A 21 11.96 4.29 -54.31
CA GLY A 21 11.39 3.08 -53.69
C GLY A 21 11.82 2.77 -52.26
N CYS A 22 12.88 3.37 -51.72
CA CYS A 22 13.29 3.15 -50.33
C CYS A 22 12.52 4.07 -49.38
N LYS A 23 11.25 3.73 -49.10
CA LYS A 23 10.54 4.35 -47.97
C LYS A 23 11.40 4.21 -46.72
N GLU A 24 11.69 5.34 -46.06
CA GLU A 24 12.45 5.33 -44.82
C GLU A 24 11.77 4.38 -43.83
N LYS A 25 12.56 3.46 -43.26
CA LYS A 25 12.09 2.47 -42.30
C LYS A 25 11.46 3.15 -41.10
N GLU A 26 10.35 2.60 -40.59
CA GLU A 26 9.64 3.19 -39.45
C GLU A 26 10.55 3.30 -38.22
N THR A 27 11.38 2.28 -37.96
CA THR A 27 12.37 2.32 -36.89
C THR A 27 13.43 3.42 -37.07
N SER A 28 13.80 3.75 -38.31
CA SER A 28 14.71 4.87 -38.60
C SER A 28 14.05 6.21 -38.27
N LYS A 29 12.79 6.41 -38.67
CA LYS A 29 12.02 7.63 -38.34
C LYS A 29 11.91 7.83 -36.83
N VAL A 30 11.63 6.75 -36.09
CA VAL A 30 11.57 6.77 -34.63
C VAL A 30 12.89 7.25 -34.01
N ALA A 31 14.02 6.72 -34.49
CA ALA A 31 15.34 7.02 -33.96
C ALA A 31 15.86 8.42 -34.36
N THR A 32 15.43 8.96 -35.50
CA THR A 32 15.82 10.30 -35.97
C THR A 32 14.98 11.41 -35.37
N MET A 33 13.78 11.11 -34.85
CA MET A 33 12.98 12.07 -34.11
C MET A 33 13.69 12.44 -32.79
N ASN A 34 14.07 13.71 -32.66
CA ASN A 34 14.60 14.28 -31.42
C ASN A 34 13.48 14.44 -30.37
N LYS A 35 12.93 13.31 -29.92
CA LYS A 35 11.85 13.19 -28.95
C LYS A 35 12.24 12.15 -27.91
N THR A 36 11.74 12.34 -26.69
CA THR A 36 11.73 11.26 -25.69
C THR A 36 10.52 10.39 -25.95
N TRP A 37 10.77 9.12 -26.19
CA TRP A 37 9.77 8.09 -26.35
C TRP A 37 9.52 7.38 -25.03
N TYR A 38 8.31 6.88 -24.86
CA TYR A 38 7.84 6.24 -23.64
C TYR A 38 7.24 4.88 -23.99
N LEU A 39 7.73 3.81 -23.37
CA LEU A 39 7.09 2.50 -23.41
C LEU A 39 6.23 2.29 -22.16
N TYR A 40 4.94 1.98 -22.36
CA TYR A 40 3.95 1.77 -21.29
C TYR A 40 2.79 0.89 -21.79
N GLN A 41 1.91 0.42 -20.90
CA GLN A 41 0.70 -0.37 -21.24
C GLN A 41 -0.59 0.47 -21.08
N ASP A 42 -1.73 -0.03 -21.58
CA ASP A 42 -3.01 0.69 -21.71
C ASP A 42 -3.58 1.35 -20.44
N GLN A 43 -3.13 0.93 -19.25
CA GLN A 43 -3.79 1.23 -17.97
C GLN A 43 -3.10 2.26 -17.07
N GLY A 44 -2.03 2.95 -17.51
CA GLY A 44 -1.40 3.92 -16.60
C GLY A 44 -0.19 4.66 -17.11
N GLU A 45 -0.06 5.91 -16.62
CA GLU A 45 1.10 6.77 -16.70
C GLU A 45 2.32 6.17 -15.99
N ASN A 46 2.15 5.12 -15.18
CA ASN A 46 3.15 4.62 -14.25
C ASN A 46 4.11 3.59 -14.88
N ASP A 47 5.28 3.41 -14.25
CA ASP A 47 6.29 2.38 -14.59
C ASP A 47 6.71 2.36 -16.06
N THR A 48 6.91 3.57 -16.57
CA THR A 48 7.25 3.84 -17.95
C THR A 48 8.75 3.68 -18.18
N VAL A 49 9.15 3.13 -19.34
CA VAL A 49 10.55 3.26 -19.80
C VAL A 49 10.66 4.44 -20.74
N SER A 50 11.43 5.43 -20.33
CA SER A 50 11.78 6.56 -21.20
C SER A 50 13.02 6.22 -22.02
N ILE A 51 12.94 6.53 -23.31
CA ILE A 51 13.99 6.26 -24.31
C ILE A 51 14.26 7.55 -25.07
N LYS A 52 15.49 8.03 -24.99
CA LYS A 52 15.96 9.16 -25.79
C LYS A 52 17.11 8.70 -26.68
N PHE A 53 16.89 8.75 -27.99
CA PHE A 53 17.91 8.40 -28.96
C PHE A 53 19.01 9.47 -28.97
N LEU A 54 20.26 9.02 -29.01
CA LEU A 54 21.47 9.84 -29.00
C LEU A 54 22.27 9.59 -30.28
N LYS A 55 23.32 10.40 -30.49
CA LYS A 55 24.28 10.18 -31.57
C LYS A 55 24.98 8.81 -31.42
N ASN A 56 25.59 8.34 -32.51
CA ASN A 56 26.40 7.12 -32.55
C ASN A 56 25.65 5.84 -32.16
N GLN A 57 24.37 5.75 -32.53
CA GLN A 57 23.52 4.57 -32.28
C GLN A 57 23.44 4.18 -30.80
N ARG A 58 23.41 5.19 -29.91
CA ARG A 58 23.20 5.02 -28.48
C ARG A 58 21.86 5.59 -28.06
N ALA A 59 21.30 5.11 -26.97
CA ALA A 59 20.10 5.68 -26.39
C ALA A 59 20.25 5.80 -24.87
N GLU A 60 19.73 6.86 -24.31
CA GLU A 60 19.48 6.95 -22.87
C GLU A 60 18.18 6.19 -22.58
N VAL A 61 18.27 5.13 -21.78
CA VAL A 61 17.13 4.27 -21.42
C VAL A 61 16.97 4.30 -19.91
N LYS A 62 15.84 4.82 -19.43
CA LYS A 62 15.56 5.01 -18.00
C LYS A 62 14.24 4.37 -17.61
N ASP A 63 14.26 3.62 -16.52
CA ASP A 63 13.05 3.24 -15.79
C ASP A 63 12.55 4.47 -15.02
N THR A 64 11.39 4.99 -15.40
CA THR A 64 10.77 6.18 -14.79
C THR A 64 9.45 5.81 -14.14
N SER A 65 9.12 6.47 -13.04
CA SER A 65 7.86 6.21 -12.34
C SER A 65 6.65 6.62 -13.14
N THR A 66 6.77 7.63 -14.02
CA THR A 66 5.66 8.15 -14.84
C THR A 66 6.07 8.62 -16.25
N ILE A 67 5.10 8.75 -17.17
CA ILE A 67 5.28 9.45 -18.45
C ILE A 67 5.73 10.89 -18.20
N ALA A 68 6.88 11.26 -18.76
CA ALA A 68 7.59 12.53 -18.50
C ALA A 68 8.07 12.74 -17.05
N GLY A 69 8.21 11.66 -16.28
CA GLY A 69 8.92 11.67 -15.00
C GLY A 69 10.36 12.19 -15.16
N LYS A 70 10.78 13.06 -14.24
CA LYS A 70 12.13 13.67 -14.26
C LYS A 70 13.20 12.78 -13.64
N VAL A 71 12.79 11.87 -12.74
CA VAL A 71 13.68 10.98 -11.98
C VAL A 71 13.50 9.55 -12.49
N GLY A 72 14.59 8.83 -12.69
CA GLY A 72 14.57 7.44 -13.17
C GLY A 72 15.92 6.75 -13.04
N ILE A 73 15.90 5.41 -13.12
CA ILE A 73 17.09 4.55 -13.01
C ILE A 73 17.63 4.25 -14.41
N ASN A 74 18.90 4.54 -14.66
CA ASN A 74 19.56 4.27 -15.94
C ASN A 74 19.75 2.77 -16.19
N ARG A 75 19.37 2.32 -17.38
CA ARG A 75 19.74 1.00 -17.91
C ARG A 75 20.98 1.14 -18.78
N PHE A 76 22.15 0.94 -18.19
CA PHE A 76 23.42 0.95 -18.94
C PHE A 76 23.61 -0.33 -19.76
N ASN A 77 24.61 -0.40 -20.63
CA ASN A 77 25.08 -1.65 -21.24
C ASN A 77 26.12 -2.36 -20.35
N SER A 78 26.72 -3.45 -20.85
CA SER A 78 27.79 -4.19 -20.18
C SER A 78 29.04 -3.36 -19.86
N GLN A 79 29.20 -2.18 -20.47
CA GLN A 79 30.30 -1.25 -20.25
C GLN A 79 29.88 -0.04 -19.38
N PHE A 80 28.70 -0.10 -18.74
CA PHE A 80 28.14 1.00 -17.94
C PHE A 80 27.88 2.30 -18.72
N ASP A 81 27.84 2.24 -20.05
CA ASP A 81 27.50 3.35 -20.93
C ASP A 81 26.01 3.34 -21.30
N ASN A 82 25.53 4.45 -21.89
CA ASN A 82 24.26 4.47 -22.62
C ASN A 82 24.21 3.32 -23.64
N PRO A 83 23.15 2.48 -23.60
CA PRO A 83 23.06 1.27 -24.42
C PRO A 83 23.09 1.58 -25.91
N LYS A 84 23.78 0.73 -26.67
CA LYS A 84 23.70 0.74 -28.13
C LYS A 84 22.36 0.17 -28.57
N TYR A 85 21.80 0.72 -29.65
CA TYR A 85 20.61 0.17 -30.28
C TYR A 85 20.88 -0.27 -31.72
N VAL A 86 20.14 -1.29 -32.16
CA VAL A 86 20.17 -1.81 -33.52
C VAL A 86 18.76 -1.71 -34.10
N LEU A 87 18.65 -1.23 -35.33
CA LEU A 87 17.40 -1.20 -36.09
C LEU A 87 17.43 -2.37 -37.07
N ASP A 88 16.41 -3.21 -37.03
CA ASP A 88 16.40 -4.41 -37.85
C ASP A 88 16.19 -4.10 -39.35
N ARG A 89 16.55 -5.06 -40.21
CA ARG A 89 16.45 -4.93 -41.66
C ARG A 89 15.02 -4.76 -42.14
N ASP A 90 14.05 -5.33 -41.42
CA ASP A 90 12.61 -5.22 -41.72
C ASP A 90 12.02 -3.83 -41.44
N GLY A 91 12.77 -2.96 -40.76
CA GLY A 91 12.34 -1.61 -40.41
C GLY A 91 11.24 -1.55 -39.35
N LYS A 92 10.99 -2.65 -38.62
CA LYS A 92 9.96 -2.77 -37.59
C LYS A 92 10.53 -3.06 -36.20
N THR A 93 11.72 -3.62 -36.08
CA THR A 93 12.27 -3.98 -34.76
C THR A 93 13.43 -3.07 -34.32
N ILE A 94 13.41 -2.64 -33.06
CA ILE A 94 14.48 -1.89 -32.37
C ILE A 94 15.00 -2.73 -31.22
N THR A 95 16.30 -2.98 -31.15
CA THR A 95 16.92 -3.74 -30.07
C THR A 95 17.95 -2.90 -29.32
N PHE A 96 17.73 -2.63 -28.05
CA PHE A 96 18.66 -1.94 -27.15
C PHE A 96 19.44 -2.95 -26.29
N LYS A 97 20.77 -2.84 -26.29
CA LYS A 97 21.66 -3.74 -25.55
C LYS A 97 21.88 -3.21 -24.12
N THR A 98 21.02 -3.62 -23.17
CA THR A 98 21.11 -3.18 -21.76
C THR A 98 21.82 -4.21 -20.87
N ALA A 99 22.18 -3.81 -19.65
CA ALA A 99 23.03 -4.56 -18.71
C ALA A 99 22.31 -5.76 -18.10
N LYS A 100 20.97 -5.72 -17.99
CA LYS A 100 20.19 -6.86 -17.52
C LYS A 100 19.88 -7.80 -18.69
N ASN A 101 19.06 -7.31 -19.63
CA ASN A 101 18.61 -8.05 -20.81
C ASN A 101 18.44 -7.08 -21.99
N ASN A 102 18.51 -7.60 -23.21
CA ASN A 102 18.16 -6.79 -24.36
C ASN A 102 16.71 -6.32 -24.26
N LEU A 103 16.48 -5.05 -24.54
CA LEU A 103 15.15 -4.48 -24.71
C LEU A 103 14.83 -4.53 -26.21
N VAL A 104 13.86 -5.35 -26.60
CA VAL A 104 13.46 -5.53 -28.00
C VAL A 104 12.05 -5.00 -28.19
N ILE A 105 11.88 -4.05 -29.11
CA ILE A 105 10.61 -3.38 -29.41
C ILE A 105 10.27 -3.62 -30.88
N LYS A 106 9.17 -4.31 -31.15
CA LYS A 106 8.65 -4.56 -32.50
C LYS A 106 7.45 -3.67 -32.77
N LEU A 107 7.59 -2.73 -33.70
CA LEU A 107 6.53 -1.81 -34.13
C LEU A 107 5.43 -2.57 -34.89
N LEU A 108 4.19 -2.42 -34.45
CA LEU A 108 3.03 -3.11 -35.03
C LEU A 108 2.17 -2.16 -35.88
N LYS A 109 1.45 -1.24 -35.23
CA LYS A 109 0.56 -0.27 -35.89
C LYS A 109 0.67 1.10 -35.26
N SER A 110 0.38 2.16 -36.02
CA SER A 110 0.33 3.52 -35.50
C SER A 110 -0.78 3.67 -34.45
N TYR A 111 -0.58 4.64 -33.55
CA TYR A 111 -1.44 4.86 -32.39
C TYR A 111 -1.46 6.35 -32.00
N HIS A 112 -2.63 6.82 -31.56
CA HIS A 112 -2.86 8.15 -31.02
C HIS A 112 -3.92 8.09 -29.91
N GLU A 113 -3.65 8.71 -28.75
CA GLU A 113 -4.57 8.74 -27.60
C GLU A 113 -4.24 9.91 -26.67
N ASN A 114 -5.19 10.32 -25.83
CA ASN A 114 -4.92 11.16 -24.66
C ASN A 114 -4.75 10.29 -23.40
N VAL A 115 -3.57 10.36 -22.80
CA VAL A 115 -3.18 9.61 -21.60
C VAL A 115 -2.88 10.61 -20.48
N TYR A 116 -3.79 10.73 -19.51
CA TYR A 116 -3.67 11.65 -18.36
C TYR A 116 -3.33 13.11 -18.76
N GLY A 117 -4.07 13.67 -19.73
CA GLY A 117 -3.88 15.04 -20.23
C GLY A 117 -2.67 15.21 -21.16
N LYS A 118 -2.04 14.11 -21.57
CA LYS A 118 -0.90 14.08 -22.50
C LYS A 118 -1.35 13.45 -23.81
N HIS A 119 -1.25 14.20 -24.90
CA HIS A 119 -1.58 13.72 -26.23
C HIS A 119 -0.39 12.90 -26.74
N MET A 120 -0.59 11.59 -26.87
CA MET A 120 0.43 10.62 -27.21
C MET A 120 0.31 10.24 -28.68
N LYS A 121 1.44 10.20 -29.40
CA LYS A 121 1.52 9.67 -30.76
C LYS A 121 2.67 8.68 -30.87
N GLY A 122 2.45 7.56 -31.54
CA GLY A 122 3.48 6.55 -31.73
C GLY A 122 2.92 5.27 -32.32
N TYR A 123 3.31 4.14 -31.73
CA TYR A 123 2.96 2.81 -32.22
C TYR A 123 2.49 1.93 -31.08
N LEU A 124 1.53 1.04 -31.37
CA LEU A 124 1.43 -0.20 -30.62
C LEU A 124 2.63 -1.06 -31.00
N VAL A 125 3.23 -1.71 -30.00
CA VAL A 125 4.45 -2.48 -30.15
C VAL A 125 4.36 -3.78 -29.36
N GLU A 126 5.16 -4.75 -29.75
CA GLU A 126 5.41 -5.97 -28.98
C GLU A 126 6.81 -5.89 -28.33
N SER A 127 6.92 -6.29 -27.07
CA SER A 127 8.20 -6.40 -26.36
C SER A 127 8.18 -7.54 -25.35
N GLY A 128 9.13 -8.49 -25.43
CA GLY A 128 9.15 -9.64 -24.52
C GLY A 128 7.84 -10.46 -24.54
N GLY A 129 7.23 -10.62 -25.73
CA GLY A 129 5.99 -11.37 -25.93
C GLY A 129 4.70 -10.69 -25.47
N GLN A 130 4.75 -9.41 -25.10
CA GLN A 130 3.59 -8.64 -24.63
C GLN A 130 3.37 -7.38 -25.48
N ASN A 131 2.13 -6.90 -25.50
CA ASN A 131 1.75 -5.67 -26.21
C ASN A 131 1.93 -4.44 -25.32
N TYR A 132 2.44 -3.36 -25.91
CA TYR A 132 2.69 -2.06 -25.28
C TYR A 132 2.37 -0.93 -26.26
N LYS A 133 2.41 0.29 -25.74
CA LYS A 133 2.44 1.55 -26.49
C LYS A 133 3.84 2.12 -26.41
N PHE A 134 4.41 2.46 -27.57
CA PHE A 134 5.66 3.19 -27.70
C PHE A 134 5.39 4.54 -28.35
N ALA A 135 5.34 5.60 -27.55
CA ALA A 135 4.84 6.90 -27.99
C ALA A 135 5.60 8.07 -27.37
N TYR A 136 5.54 9.22 -28.04
CA TYR A 136 6.03 10.50 -27.53
C TYR A 136 4.87 11.47 -27.32
N ILE A 137 5.10 12.48 -26.46
CA ILE A 137 4.11 13.53 -26.18
C ILE A 137 4.12 14.53 -27.34
N THR A 138 2.97 14.72 -28.00
CA THR A 138 2.80 15.74 -29.05
C THR A 138 2.33 17.07 -28.48
N LYS A 139 1.45 17.02 -27.49
CA LYS A 139 0.86 18.17 -26.81
C LYS A 139 0.49 17.78 -25.39
N ARG A 140 0.50 18.77 -24.50
CA ARG A 140 -0.13 18.66 -23.18
C ARG A 140 -1.39 19.49 -23.22
N ASP A 141 -2.48 18.98 -22.66
CA ASP A 141 -3.60 19.84 -22.36
C ASP A 141 -3.08 21.02 -21.54
N LYS A 142 -3.57 22.24 -21.83
CA LYS A 142 -3.37 23.35 -20.90
C LYS A 142 -3.81 22.82 -19.55
N THR A 143 -3.04 23.08 -18.50
CA THR A 143 -3.45 22.84 -17.13
C THR A 143 -4.80 23.53 -16.96
N SER A 144 -5.88 22.78 -17.20
CA SER A 144 -7.19 23.16 -16.74
C SER A 144 -7.05 23.28 -15.23
N ASN A 145 -7.84 24.14 -14.62
CA ASN A 145 -7.84 24.36 -13.17
C ASN A 145 -8.06 23.08 -12.32
N ILE A 146 -8.11 21.90 -12.93
CA ILE A 146 -8.06 20.56 -12.34
C ILE A 146 -6.76 20.32 -11.54
N SER A 147 -5.66 21.05 -11.83
CA SER A 147 -4.42 20.97 -11.01
C SER A 147 -4.38 21.91 -9.80
N LYS A 148 -5.43 22.70 -9.53
CA LYS A 148 -5.62 23.18 -8.16
C LYS A 148 -5.91 21.92 -7.37
N SER A 149 -4.98 21.52 -6.50
CA SER A 149 -5.03 20.27 -5.74
C SER A 149 -6.47 19.82 -5.56
N GLN A 150 -6.86 18.74 -6.26
CA GLN A 150 -8.04 18.00 -5.83
C GLN A 150 -7.70 17.61 -4.40
N LYS A 151 -8.14 18.45 -3.46
CA LYS A 151 -8.10 18.13 -2.04
C LYS A 151 -8.72 16.76 -1.99
N THR A 152 -7.98 15.78 -1.50
CA THR A 152 -8.46 14.45 -1.11
C THR A 152 -9.63 14.69 -0.16
N LYS A 153 -10.83 14.84 -0.71
CA LYS A 153 -12.04 15.11 0.06
C LYS A 153 -12.54 13.76 0.49
N SER A 154 -12.08 13.33 1.66
CA SER A 154 -12.65 12.15 2.32
C SER A 154 -14.11 12.45 2.65
N GLN A 155 -15.01 11.57 2.23
CA GLN A 155 -16.45 11.69 2.46
C GLN A 155 -16.89 10.58 3.40
N ALA A 156 -17.71 10.93 4.40
CA ALA A 156 -18.38 9.92 5.21
C ALA A 156 -19.38 9.15 4.34
N ILE A 157 -19.42 7.84 4.50
CA ILE A 157 -20.29 6.95 3.74
C ILE A 157 -20.80 5.84 4.65
N SER A 158 -21.91 5.19 4.31
CA SER A 158 -22.36 4.01 5.05
C SER A 158 -21.48 2.79 4.71
N ALA A 159 -21.43 1.82 5.62
CA ALA A 159 -20.69 0.58 5.41
C ALA A 159 -21.22 -0.20 4.20
N ASP A 160 -22.55 -0.25 4.05
CA ASP A 160 -23.22 -1.06 3.02
C ASP A 160 -23.00 -0.49 1.61
N GLN A 161 -22.79 0.82 1.50
CA GLN A 161 -22.50 1.48 0.23
C GLN A 161 -21.02 1.45 -0.15
N LEU A 162 -20.10 1.28 0.81
CA LEU A 162 -18.66 1.34 0.54
C LEU A 162 -18.21 0.30 -0.52
N PRO A 163 -18.68 -0.96 -0.51
CA PRO A 163 -18.33 -1.94 -1.53
C PRO A 163 -18.71 -1.56 -2.96
N ASP A 164 -19.77 -0.75 -3.16
CA ASP A 164 -20.24 -0.36 -4.50
C ASP A 164 -19.28 0.60 -5.21
N HIS A 165 -18.33 1.17 -4.47
CA HIS A 165 -17.31 2.06 -5.00
C HIS A 165 -16.01 1.34 -5.38
N ILE A 166 -15.89 0.03 -5.12
CA ILE A 166 -14.71 -0.75 -5.50
C ILE A 166 -14.62 -0.81 -7.03
N VAL A 167 -13.47 -0.41 -7.55
CA VAL A 167 -13.15 -0.51 -8.97
C VAL A 167 -12.97 -1.99 -9.33
N ASP A 168 -13.73 -2.45 -10.32
CA ASP A 168 -13.56 -3.78 -10.89
C ASP A 168 -12.19 -3.90 -11.57
N ILE A 169 -11.36 -4.80 -11.04
CA ILE A 169 -10.00 -5.05 -11.51
C ILE A 169 -9.97 -6.01 -12.71
N GLN A 170 -11.01 -6.81 -12.93
CA GLN A 170 -11.01 -7.85 -13.96
C GLN A 170 -11.07 -7.28 -15.38
N ASN A 171 -11.86 -6.22 -15.57
CA ASN A 171 -12.03 -5.55 -16.88
C ASN A 171 -10.73 -4.99 -17.49
N SER A 172 -9.68 -4.87 -16.68
CA SER A 172 -8.40 -4.24 -17.04
C SER A 172 -7.21 -5.18 -16.88
N ALA A 173 -7.45 -6.44 -16.48
CA ALA A 173 -6.40 -7.42 -16.22
C ALA A 173 -5.85 -8.01 -17.53
N THR A 174 -4.55 -8.24 -17.57
CA THR A 174 -3.89 -8.95 -18.68
C THR A 174 -3.18 -10.16 -18.11
N PRO A 175 -3.47 -11.38 -18.59
CA PRO A 175 -2.85 -12.59 -18.08
C PRO A 175 -1.32 -12.52 -18.01
N LEU A 176 -0.75 -13.08 -16.95
CA LEU A 176 0.69 -13.07 -16.75
C LEU A 176 1.40 -13.83 -17.87
N THR A 177 2.39 -13.19 -18.49
CA THR A 177 3.29 -13.87 -19.44
C THR A 177 4.09 -14.95 -18.74
N ASN A 178 4.58 -14.66 -17.53
CA ASN A 178 5.36 -15.59 -16.73
C ASN A 178 4.52 -16.15 -15.58
N LYS A 179 3.97 -17.34 -15.80
CA LYS A 179 3.16 -18.05 -14.80
C LYS A 179 3.93 -18.43 -13.55
N SER A 180 5.27 -18.48 -13.58
CA SER A 180 6.09 -18.83 -12.40
C SER A 180 6.05 -17.76 -11.31
N MET A 181 5.59 -16.55 -11.63
CA MET A 181 5.43 -15.44 -10.69
C MET A 181 4.06 -15.46 -10.00
N ALA A 182 3.11 -16.26 -10.47
CA ALA A 182 1.81 -16.42 -9.81
C ALA A 182 1.96 -17.23 -8.51
N GLY A 183 1.13 -16.90 -7.51
CA GLY A 183 1.09 -17.61 -6.23
C GLY A 183 0.84 -16.67 -5.06
N ASN A 184 0.88 -17.26 -3.86
CA ASN A 184 0.76 -16.55 -2.60
C ASN A 184 2.13 -16.44 -1.92
N PHE A 185 2.42 -15.28 -1.34
CA PHE A 185 3.72 -14.96 -0.77
C PHE A 185 3.57 -14.19 0.54
N ASN A 186 4.31 -14.62 1.56
CA ASN A 186 4.51 -13.85 2.78
C ASN A 186 5.81 -13.06 2.68
N PHE A 187 5.82 -11.84 3.20
CA PHE A 187 7.01 -11.03 3.37
C PHE A 187 6.91 -10.18 4.63
N SER A 188 8.03 -9.58 5.02
CA SER A 188 8.10 -8.72 6.19
C SER A 188 8.86 -7.47 5.79
N THR A 189 8.40 -6.30 6.23
CA THR A 189 8.99 -5.01 5.88
C THR A 189 8.86 -4.05 7.08
N ILE A 190 9.38 -2.84 6.93
CA ILE A 190 9.13 -1.71 7.84
C ILE A 190 8.54 -0.54 7.05
N ILE A 191 7.47 0.06 7.58
CA ILE A 191 6.81 1.27 7.06
C ILE A 191 6.74 2.25 8.23
N ASP A 192 7.32 3.45 8.11
CA ASP A 192 7.30 4.48 9.17
C ASP A 192 7.67 3.97 10.59
N TYR A 193 8.75 3.18 10.69
CA TYR A 193 9.22 2.51 11.94
C TYR A 193 8.27 1.44 12.51
N ARG A 194 7.23 1.07 11.78
CA ARG A 194 6.32 -0.02 12.12
C ARG A 194 6.78 -1.28 11.45
N ARG A 195 6.96 -2.34 12.21
CA ARG A 195 7.14 -3.68 11.63
C ARG A 195 5.83 -4.07 10.97
N THR A 196 5.93 -4.53 9.73
CA THR A 196 4.75 -4.82 8.90
C THR A 196 4.88 -6.23 8.34
N ASP A 197 3.83 -7.02 8.54
CA ASP A 197 3.67 -8.32 7.91
C ASP A 197 2.86 -8.18 6.63
N GLY A 198 3.39 -8.72 5.54
CA GLY A 198 2.76 -8.66 4.23
C GLY A 198 2.38 -10.04 3.72
N ASN A 199 1.17 -10.16 3.19
CA ASN A 199 0.74 -11.29 2.37
C ASN A 199 0.38 -10.75 0.99
N LEU A 200 0.90 -11.36 -0.07
CA LEU A 200 0.71 -10.95 -1.46
C LEU A 200 0.26 -12.17 -2.27
N THR A 201 -0.84 -12.02 -2.99
CA THR A 201 -1.31 -12.97 -3.99
C THR A 201 -1.19 -12.35 -5.37
N ILE A 202 -0.59 -13.09 -6.30
CA ILE A 202 -0.50 -12.74 -7.72
C ILE A 202 -1.22 -13.83 -8.51
N ASN A 203 -2.28 -13.47 -9.21
CA ASN A 203 -3.12 -14.39 -9.96
C ASN A 203 -2.66 -14.51 -11.42
N GLN A 204 -2.96 -15.66 -12.05
CA GLN A 204 -2.58 -15.92 -13.44
C GLN A 204 -3.30 -14.99 -14.44
N ASP A 205 -4.48 -14.50 -14.09
CA ASP A 205 -5.27 -13.55 -14.88
C ASP A 205 -4.65 -12.13 -14.93
N GLY A 206 -3.58 -11.89 -14.17
CA GLY A 206 -2.93 -10.59 -14.07
C GLY A 206 -3.56 -9.65 -13.05
N THR A 207 -4.32 -10.17 -12.10
CA THR A 207 -4.73 -9.45 -10.90
C THR A 207 -3.79 -9.76 -9.73
N TYR A 208 -3.82 -8.89 -8.72
CA TYR A 208 -3.14 -9.15 -7.46
C TYR A 208 -3.96 -8.63 -6.28
N GLN A 209 -3.69 -9.18 -5.11
CA GLN A 209 -4.12 -8.61 -3.84
C GLN A 209 -2.96 -8.64 -2.85
N MET A 210 -2.79 -7.57 -2.07
CA MET A 210 -1.82 -7.50 -1.00
C MET A 210 -2.48 -7.02 0.29
N THR A 211 -2.23 -7.75 1.37
CA THR A 211 -2.61 -7.39 2.72
C THR A 211 -1.36 -7.04 3.50
N LEU A 212 -1.37 -5.90 4.19
CA LEU A 212 -0.31 -5.45 5.08
C LEU A 212 -0.89 -5.22 6.47
N THR A 213 -0.30 -5.83 7.48
CA THR A 213 -0.65 -5.60 8.89
C THR A 213 0.48 -4.83 9.54
N GLU A 214 0.23 -3.56 9.85
CA GLU A 214 1.17 -2.69 10.55
C GLU A 214 1.01 -2.80 12.05
N HIS A 215 2.10 -3.15 12.72
CA HIS A 215 2.18 -3.15 14.18
C HIS A 215 2.59 -1.79 14.72
N SER A 216 2.48 -1.56 16.02
CA SER A 216 2.90 -0.32 16.65
C SER A 216 4.38 -0.02 16.35
N ALA A 217 4.70 1.26 16.20
CA ALA A 217 6.08 1.68 15.98
C ALA A 217 7.00 1.20 17.11
N GLN A 218 8.20 0.77 16.75
CA GLN A 218 9.19 0.26 17.69
C GLN A 218 10.61 0.63 17.24
N LYS A 219 11.59 0.56 18.13
CA LYS A 219 12.98 0.85 17.76
C LYS A 219 13.47 -0.27 16.84
N LEU A 220 14.30 0.10 15.86
CA LEU A 220 14.89 -0.87 14.93
C LEU A 220 15.73 -1.93 15.66
N THR A 221 16.30 -1.57 16.81
CA THR A 221 17.10 -2.43 17.68
C THR A 221 16.28 -3.44 18.50
N ASP A 222 14.95 -3.30 18.55
CA ASP A 222 14.12 -4.18 19.38
C ASP A 222 14.15 -5.61 18.86
N LYS A 223 14.35 -6.58 19.75
CA LYS A 223 14.48 -7.99 19.36
C LYS A 223 13.13 -8.69 19.15
N THR A 224 12.07 -8.16 19.75
CA THR A 224 10.72 -8.69 19.66
C THR A 224 9.83 -7.77 18.84
N ASP A 225 8.99 -8.34 18.00
CA ASP A 225 7.96 -7.58 17.28
C ASP A 225 6.85 -7.21 18.27
N SER A 226 6.38 -5.97 18.20
CA SER A 226 5.16 -5.56 18.87
C SER A 226 4.02 -6.40 18.34
N LYS A 227 3.17 -6.87 19.25
CA LYS A 227 1.93 -7.55 18.87
C LYS A 227 0.80 -6.58 18.57
N VAL A 228 0.94 -5.31 18.95
CA VAL A 228 -0.15 -4.32 18.86
C VAL A 228 -0.38 -3.94 17.40
N VAL A 229 -1.54 -4.30 16.86
CA VAL A 229 -1.95 -4.00 15.48
C VAL A 229 -2.53 -2.60 15.41
N MET A 230 -1.95 -1.75 14.57
CA MET A 230 -2.42 -0.37 14.37
C MET A 230 -3.38 -0.27 13.21
N THR A 231 -2.99 -0.87 12.09
CA THR A 231 -3.66 -0.70 10.81
C THR A 231 -3.51 -1.98 9.98
N THR A 232 -4.59 -2.40 9.33
CA THR A 232 -4.57 -3.39 8.26
C THR A 232 -4.90 -2.69 6.95
N MET A 233 -4.06 -2.88 5.93
CA MET A 233 -4.31 -2.40 4.58
C MET A 233 -4.55 -3.58 3.66
N VAL A 234 -5.66 -3.56 2.92
CA VAL A 234 -5.96 -4.53 1.86
C VAL A 234 -6.02 -3.77 0.54
N GLU A 235 -5.07 -4.02 -0.36
CA GLU A 235 -5.06 -3.44 -1.69
C GLU A 235 -5.22 -4.51 -2.76
N ASN A 236 -5.92 -4.17 -3.84
CA ASN A 236 -5.96 -5.02 -5.03
C ASN A 236 -5.85 -4.18 -6.30
N GLY A 237 -5.54 -4.86 -7.38
CA GLY A 237 -5.34 -4.19 -8.66
C GLY A 237 -4.85 -5.13 -9.75
N ASN A 238 -4.21 -4.53 -10.74
CA ASN A 238 -3.67 -5.24 -11.89
C ASN A 238 -2.15 -5.34 -11.79
N VAL A 239 -1.62 -6.40 -12.39
CA VAL A 239 -0.21 -6.57 -12.64
C VAL A 239 0.12 -6.01 -14.01
N GLN A 240 1.18 -5.22 -14.09
CA GLN A 240 1.79 -4.80 -15.34
C GLN A 240 3.11 -5.54 -15.51
N SER A 241 3.19 -6.40 -16.53
CA SER A 241 4.44 -7.05 -16.91
C SER A 241 5.22 -6.09 -17.81
N LEU A 242 6.44 -5.73 -17.41
CA LEU A 242 7.31 -4.83 -18.14
C LEU A 242 8.74 -5.38 -18.10
N TYR A 243 9.19 -5.97 -19.21
CA TYR A 243 10.59 -6.41 -19.41
C TYR A 243 11.11 -7.42 -18.38
N GLY A 244 10.32 -8.46 -18.08
CA GLY A 244 10.67 -9.49 -17.10
C GLY A 244 10.50 -9.05 -15.64
N LYS A 245 9.87 -7.90 -15.41
CA LYS A 245 9.48 -7.38 -14.09
C LYS A 245 7.96 -7.32 -14.01
N ILE A 246 7.42 -7.49 -12.81
CA ILE A 246 6.00 -7.30 -12.52
C ILE A 246 5.86 -6.04 -11.67
N TYR A 247 4.95 -5.15 -12.06
CA TYR A 247 4.61 -3.96 -11.31
C TYR A 247 3.17 -4.09 -10.79
N LEU A 248 2.98 -3.78 -9.51
CA LEU A 248 1.67 -3.83 -8.88
C LEU A 248 1.01 -2.46 -9.05
N THR A 249 -0.09 -2.43 -9.79
CA THR A 249 -0.87 -1.20 -10.03
C THR A 249 -2.16 -1.25 -9.23
N ALA A 250 -2.15 -0.64 -8.05
CA ALA A 250 -3.30 -0.59 -7.17
C ALA A 250 -4.49 0.14 -7.84
N LYS A 251 -5.67 -0.48 -7.73
CA LYS A 251 -6.96 0.10 -8.13
C LYS A 251 -7.82 0.42 -6.93
N ASN A 252 -7.70 -0.37 -5.87
CA ASN A 252 -8.41 -0.17 -4.61
C ASN A 252 -7.44 -0.35 -3.45
N LEU A 253 -7.63 0.44 -2.39
CA LEU A 253 -6.95 0.31 -1.11
C LEU A 253 -7.96 0.54 0.00
N VAL A 254 -8.23 -0.51 0.79
CA VAL A 254 -8.98 -0.44 2.04
C VAL A 254 -7.98 -0.32 3.18
N THR A 255 -8.17 0.65 4.06
CA THR A 255 -7.40 0.84 5.28
C THR A 255 -8.32 0.69 6.48
N ILE A 256 -7.99 -0.24 7.38
CA ILE A 256 -8.73 -0.54 8.59
C ILE A 256 -7.83 -0.15 9.77
N ASP A 257 -8.19 0.91 10.47
CA ASP A 257 -7.47 1.34 11.68
C ASP A 257 -8.12 0.75 12.92
N TYR A 258 -7.31 0.42 13.91
CA TYR A 258 -7.75 -0.13 15.18
C TYR A 258 -7.44 0.82 16.33
N TYR A 259 -8.22 0.71 17.40
CA TYR A 259 -7.80 1.22 18.70
C TYR A 259 -6.68 0.33 19.24
N TYR A 260 -5.60 0.96 19.69
CA TYR A 260 -4.37 0.25 20.06
C TYR A 260 -4.00 0.39 21.54
N GLN A 261 -4.59 1.34 22.27
CA GLN A 261 -4.36 1.50 23.71
C GLN A 261 -5.03 0.37 24.48
N GLY A 262 -4.24 -0.39 25.24
CA GLY A 262 -4.75 -1.53 26.00
C GLY A 262 -5.37 -2.62 25.11
N GLN A 263 -4.95 -2.72 23.85
CA GLN A 263 -5.55 -3.57 22.84
C GLN A 263 -5.56 -5.06 23.24
N ASN A 264 -6.73 -5.69 23.11
CA ASN A 264 -6.90 -7.13 23.23
C ASN A 264 -6.58 -7.78 21.89
N GLN A 265 -5.47 -8.53 21.82
CA GLN A 265 -5.00 -9.15 20.58
C GLN A 265 -5.95 -10.21 20.02
N ASP A 266 -6.75 -10.83 20.88
CA ASP A 266 -7.73 -11.84 20.47
C ASP A 266 -9.07 -11.20 20.04
N LYS A 267 -9.27 -9.90 20.35
CA LYS A 267 -10.54 -9.20 20.11
C LYS A 267 -10.32 -7.73 19.73
N LEU A 268 -9.59 -7.47 18.65
CA LEU A 268 -9.23 -6.12 18.19
C LEU A 268 -10.45 -5.23 17.97
N LEU A 269 -10.46 -3.98 18.44
CA LEU A 269 -11.56 -3.04 18.20
C LEU A 269 -11.31 -2.11 16.99
N PRO A 270 -12.07 -2.25 15.89
CA PRO A 270 -11.93 -1.37 14.73
C PRO A 270 -12.37 0.06 15.04
N LYS A 271 -11.62 1.03 14.51
CA LYS A 271 -11.84 2.48 14.66
C LYS A 271 -12.38 3.11 13.38
N SER A 272 -11.78 2.78 12.24
CA SER A 272 -12.19 3.32 10.94
C SER A 272 -11.88 2.37 9.79
N VAL A 273 -12.70 2.45 8.75
CA VAL A 273 -12.49 1.81 7.45
C VAL A 273 -12.50 2.89 6.38
N ASN A 274 -11.42 3.03 5.62
CA ASN A 274 -11.30 3.98 4.52
C ASN A 274 -11.03 3.26 3.21
N LEU A 275 -11.81 3.57 2.16
CA LEU A 275 -11.55 3.14 0.80
C LEU A 275 -10.96 4.29 -0.02
N LYS A 276 -9.83 4.03 -0.68
CA LYS A 276 -9.23 4.87 -1.72
C LYS A 276 -9.25 4.12 -3.03
N VAL A 277 -9.62 4.81 -4.11
CA VAL A 277 -9.71 4.21 -5.44
C VAL A 277 -8.89 4.94 -6.49
N ASN A 278 -8.45 4.20 -7.50
CA ASN A 278 -7.79 4.73 -8.68
C ASN A 278 -8.62 4.41 -9.92
N SER A 279 -9.36 5.41 -10.41
CA SER A 279 -10.24 5.28 -11.58
C SER A 279 -10.05 6.42 -12.57
N LYS A 280 -10.55 6.24 -13.80
CA LYS A 280 -10.58 7.32 -14.81
C LYS A 280 -11.39 8.53 -14.35
N VAL A 281 -12.41 8.32 -13.51
CA VAL A 281 -13.34 9.35 -13.06
C VAL A 281 -12.78 10.12 -11.85
N THR A 282 -12.20 9.40 -10.90
CA THR A 282 -11.72 9.95 -9.63
C THR A 282 -10.24 10.31 -9.64
N GLY A 283 -9.47 9.87 -10.64
CA GLY A 283 -8.01 9.92 -10.62
C GLY A 283 -7.42 8.93 -9.63
N ASN A 284 -6.10 8.97 -9.45
CA ASN A 284 -5.41 8.11 -8.49
C ASN A 284 -5.46 8.73 -7.08
N GLN A 285 -6.26 8.16 -6.18
CA GLN A 285 -6.32 8.56 -4.77
C GLN A 285 -5.40 7.72 -3.86
N ILE A 286 -4.69 6.74 -4.43
CA ILE A 286 -3.77 5.84 -3.73
C ILE A 286 -2.36 6.44 -3.81
N SER A 287 -1.95 7.12 -2.73
CA SER A 287 -0.63 7.73 -2.60
C SER A 287 0.38 6.71 -2.04
N ARG A 288 0.92 5.84 -2.90
CA ARG A 288 2.01 4.91 -2.56
C ARG A 288 3.08 4.92 -3.65
N ALA A 289 4.31 4.63 -3.28
CA ALA A 289 5.39 4.37 -4.21
C ALA A 289 5.11 3.12 -5.05
N ASN A 290 5.70 3.09 -6.25
CA ASN A 290 5.56 1.97 -7.16
C ASN A 290 6.16 0.71 -6.52
N ILE A 291 5.38 -0.37 -6.55
CA ILE A 291 5.80 -1.68 -6.07
C ILE A 291 6.15 -2.54 -7.27
N ARG A 292 7.37 -3.10 -7.24
CA ARG A 292 7.89 -3.96 -8.29
C ARG A 292 8.34 -5.29 -7.73
N ILE A 293 8.13 -6.34 -8.51
CA ILE A 293 8.55 -7.69 -8.24
C ILE A 293 9.55 -8.14 -9.31
N GLU A 294 10.69 -8.66 -8.87
CA GLU A 294 11.72 -9.21 -9.75
C GLU A 294 12.22 -10.56 -9.22
N THR A 295 12.59 -11.47 -10.13
CA THR A 295 13.34 -12.68 -9.81
C THR A 295 14.84 -12.40 -9.73
N SER A 296 15.53 -12.99 -8.76
CA SER A 296 16.99 -13.00 -8.67
C SER A 296 17.45 -14.39 -8.25
N GLY A 297 17.98 -15.16 -9.21
CA GLY A 297 18.16 -16.60 -9.05
C GLY A 297 16.79 -17.28 -8.86
N ASP A 298 16.70 -18.19 -7.90
CA ASP A 298 15.46 -18.91 -7.55
C ASP A 298 14.56 -18.16 -6.55
N GLN A 299 14.93 -16.92 -6.18
CA GLN A 299 14.22 -16.11 -5.20
C GLN A 299 13.44 -14.97 -5.87
N LEU A 300 12.29 -14.63 -5.28
CA LEU A 300 11.42 -13.55 -5.73
C LEU A 300 11.48 -12.38 -4.73
N TYR A 301 11.58 -11.16 -5.24
CA TYR A 301 11.85 -9.97 -4.44
C TYR A 301 10.86 -8.85 -4.72
N LEU A 302 10.38 -8.20 -3.66
CA LEU A 302 9.53 -7.02 -3.70
C LEU A 302 10.33 -5.76 -3.38
N TYR A 303 10.20 -4.77 -4.26
CA TYR A 303 10.85 -3.45 -4.18
C TYR A 303 9.80 -2.37 -4.07
N SER A 304 9.97 -1.46 -3.11
CA SER A 304 9.23 -0.21 -3.01
C SER A 304 10.08 0.80 -2.25
N SER A 305 10.01 2.09 -2.59
CA SER A 305 10.70 3.13 -1.83
C SER A 305 10.02 3.45 -0.50
N ASP A 306 8.75 3.05 -0.33
CA ASP A 306 8.03 3.19 0.94
C ASP A 306 8.46 2.14 1.97
N TYR A 307 9.22 1.12 1.54
CA TYR A 307 9.50 -0.07 2.33
C TYR A 307 10.97 -0.14 2.71
N THR A 308 11.21 -0.27 4.01
CA THR A 308 12.53 -0.61 4.54
C THR A 308 12.67 -2.12 4.68
N VAL A 309 13.75 -2.67 4.12
CA VAL A 309 13.95 -4.12 4.01
C VAL A 309 14.24 -4.75 5.37
N ARG A 310 13.52 -5.82 5.69
CA ARG A 310 13.87 -6.73 6.79
C ARG A 310 14.57 -7.95 6.21
N VAL A 311 15.89 -7.93 6.21
CA VAL A 311 16.69 -9.03 5.65
C VAL A 311 16.39 -10.32 6.42
N LYS A 312 15.98 -11.36 5.70
CA LYS A 312 15.75 -12.70 6.26
C LYS A 312 16.97 -13.59 6.06
N ASP A 313 17.08 -14.63 6.89
CA ASP A 313 18.11 -15.65 6.72
C ASP A 313 17.99 -16.31 5.34
N GLY A 314 19.12 -16.53 4.68
CA GLY A 314 19.17 -17.09 3.32
C GLY A 314 18.76 -16.12 2.20
N GLN A 315 18.49 -14.85 2.51
CA GLN A 315 18.22 -13.82 1.52
C GLN A 315 19.50 -13.40 0.80
N THR A 316 19.58 -13.64 -0.51
CA THR A 316 20.77 -13.29 -1.32
C THR A 316 20.86 -11.81 -1.68
N ASN A 317 19.72 -11.12 -1.83
CA ASN A 317 19.67 -9.70 -2.17
C ASN A 317 19.11 -8.88 -1.00
N THR A 318 19.97 -8.13 -0.33
CA THR A 318 19.63 -7.34 0.87
C THR A 318 18.92 -6.02 0.58
N LYS A 319 18.70 -5.66 -0.70
CA LYS A 319 18.09 -4.39 -1.12
C LYS A 319 16.58 -4.49 -1.42
N ALA A 320 15.97 -5.64 -1.17
CA ALA A 320 14.54 -5.87 -1.43
C ALA A 320 13.95 -6.86 -0.44
N ASN A 321 12.63 -6.83 -0.25
CA ASN A 321 11.95 -7.78 0.63
C ASN A 321 11.82 -9.14 -0.06
N LEU A 322 12.30 -10.20 0.58
CA LEU A 322 12.14 -11.57 0.08
C LEU A 322 10.66 -11.98 0.15
N LEU A 323 10.11 -12.41 -0.98
CA LEU A 323 8.78 -13.01 -1.08
C LEU A 323 8.90 -14.53 -0.87
N ALA A 324 8.50 -15.00 0.31
CA ALA A 324 8.49 -16.43 0.63
C ALA A 324 7.15 -17.04 0.23
N LYS A 325 7.15 -18.14 -0.53
CA LYS A 325 5.90 -18.83 -0.90
C LYS A 325 5.08 -19.19 0.33
N SER A 326 3.77 -19.06 0.21
CA SER A 326 2.80 -19.27 1.27
C SER A 326 1.59 -20.05 0.77
N THR A 327 0.89 -20.72 1.68
CA THR A 327 -0.43 -21.32 1.45
C THR A 327 -1.55 -20.49 2.09
N THR A 328 -1.21 -19.39 2.78
CA THR A 328 -2.18 -18.47 3.39
C THR A 328 -3.06 -17.86 2.30
N ALA A 329 -4.37 -18.09 2.40
CA ALA A 329 -5.35 -17.44 1.54
C ALA A 329 -5.52 -15.97 1.95
N GLN A 330 -5.84 -15.15 0.96
CA GLN A 330 -6.21 -13.74 1.16
C GLN A 330 -7.69 -13.64 1.53
N THR A 331 -8.03 -12.69 2.40
CA THR A 331 -9.42 -12.24 2.55
C THR A 331 -9.72 -11.25 1.45
N ASP A 332 -10.71 -11.52 0.59
CA ASP A 332 -11.07 -10.61 -0.49
C ASP A 332 -11.38 -9.19 0.02
N LEU A 333 -11.03 -8.18 -0.77
CA LEU A 333 -11.16 -6.77 -0.37
C LEU A 333 -12.59 -6.38 0.03
N LYS A 334 -13.61 -6.89 -0.67
CA LYS A 334 -15.02 -6.68 -0.32
C LYS A 334 -15.39 -7.35 1.00
N ASP A 335 -14.89 -8.57 1.21
CA ASP A 335 -15.12 -9.34 2.42
C ASP A 335 -14.43 -8.68 3.63
N ALA A 336 -13.27 -8.06 3.45
CA ALA A 336 -12.60 -7.33 4.52
C ALA A 336 -13.47 -6.18 5.08
N ILE A 337 -14.23 -5.49 4.22
CA ILE A 337 -15.15 -4.41 4.64
C ILE A 337 -16.33 -5.00 5.43
N THR A 338 -17.01 -6.02 4.88
CA THR A 338 -18.21 -6.63 5.48
C THR A 338 -17.88 -7.36 6.77
N GLN A 339 -16.81 -8.17 6.78
CA GLN A 339 -16.35 -8.87 7.99
C GLN A 339 -15.97 -7.90 9.11
N THR A 340 -15.36 -6.75 8.79
CA THR A 340 -15.03 -5.73 9.81
C THR A 340 -16.27 -5.10 10.41
N LYS A 341 -17.27 -4.80 9.58
CA LYS A 341 -18.57 -4.25 10.00
C LYS A 341 -19.31 -5.26 10.90
N ASP A 342 -19.42 -6.50 10.46
CA ASP A 342 -20.09 -7.58 11.20
C ASP A 342 -19.39 -7.86 12.52
N TYR A 343 -18.06 -7.88 12.50
CA TYR A 343 -17.24 -8.03 13.69
C TYR A 343 -17.49 -6.89 14.69
N TYR A 344 -17.53 -5.65 14.21
CA TYR A 344 -17.82 -4.48 15.05
C TYR A 344 -19.23 -4.54 15.65
N ASP A 345 -20.25 -4.91 14.87
CA ASP A 345 -21.62 -5.02 15.36
C ASP A 345 -21.74 -6.10 16.45
N LYS A 346 -21.05 -7.24 16.28
CA LYS A 346 -20.93 -8.29 17.31
C LYS A 346 -20.24 -7.74 18.56
N TYR A 347 -19.12 -7.05 18.41
CA TYR A 347 -18.42 -6.41 19.53
C TYR A 347 -19.36 -5.45 20.27
N LYS A 348 -20.10 -4.60 19.55
CA LYS A 348 -21.03 -3.62 20.13
C LYS A 348 -22.15 -4.28 20.95
N SER A 349 -22.64 -5.44 20.52
CA SER A 349 -23.67 -6.18 21.25
C SER A 349 -23.18 -6.78 22.58
N ASN A 350 -21.88 -7.11 22.66
CA ASN A 350 -21.25 -7.70 23.84
C ASN A 350 -19.83 -7.17 24.05
N PRO A 351 -19.70 -5.94 24.56
CA PRO A 351 -18.46 -5.19 24.52
C PRO A 351 -17.43 -5.65 25.56
N ILE A 352 -17.87 -6.28 26.64
CA ILE A 352 -17.01 -6.68 27.76
C ILE A 352 -17.29 -8.13 28.13
N THR A 353 -16.36 -9.03 27.80
CA THR A 353 -16.40 -10.44 28.20
C THR A 353 -15.19 -10.86 29.03
N SER A 354 -14.20 -9.98 29.17
CA SER A 354 -12.95 -10.21 29.87
C SER A 354 -12.35 -8.91 30.42
N ASN A 355 -11.34 -9.03 31.28
CA ASN A 355 -10.54 -7.89 31.75
C ASN A 355 -9.84 -7.16 30.59
N ALA A 356 -9.40 -7.90 29.55
CA ALA A 356 -8.79 -7.32 28.37
C ALA A 356 -9.78 -6.51 27.53
N ASP A 357 -11.02 -6.97 27.42
CA ASP A 357 -12.08 -6.23 26.73
C ASP A 357 -12.41 -4.91 27.44
N LEU A 358 -12.51 -4.94 28.78
CA LEU A 358 -12.72 -3.73 29.57
C LEU A 358 -11.58 -2.72 29.35
N MET A 359 -10.33 -3.19 29.45
CA MET A 359 -9.15 -2.36 29.26
C MET A 359 -9.13 -1.71 27.87
N GLN A 360 -9.34 -2.51 26.82
CA GLN A 360 -9.40 -2.02 25.45
C GLN A 360 -10.53 -1.01 25.24
N LEU A 361 -11.72 -1.28 25.76
CA LEU A 361 -12.86 -0.38 25.63
C LEU A 361 -12.60 0.97 26.31
N VAL A 362 -12.08 0.96 27.54
CA VAL A 362 -11.73 2.18 28.26
C VAL A 362 -10.59 2.93 27.56
N GLY A 363 -9.59 2.21 27.02
CA GLY A 363 -8.53 2.77 26.18
C GLY A 363 -9.09 3.45 24.93
N ALA A 364 -10.03 2.81 24.23
CA ALA A 364 -10.66 3.35 23.03
C ALA A 364 -11.53 4.59 23.31
N ILE A 365 -12.26 4.61 24.41
CA ILE A 365 -13.02 5.79 24.84
C ILE A 365 -12.04 6.92 25.20
N SER A 366 -10.98 6.62 25.95
CA SER A 366 -9.95 7.57 26.35
C SER A 366 -9.25 8.23 25.16
N ASP A 367 -8.96 7.48 24.09
CA ASP A 367 -8.40 7.99 22.84
C ASP A 367 -9.29 9.07 22.18
N ASN A 368 -10.61 9.00 22.37
CA ASN A 368 -11.55 10.00 21.88
C ASN A 368 -11.76 11.17 22.87
N HIS A 369 -11.18 11.11 24.06
CA HIS A 369 -11.36 12.08 25.15
C HIS A 369 -10.02 12.61 25.69
N ASN A 370 -9.09 12.94 24.79
CA ASN A 370 -7.78 13.52 25.14
C ASN A 370 -6.95 12.66 26.10
N LYS A 371 -7.03 11.32 25.97
CA LYS A 371 -6.32 10.35 26.81
C LYS A 371 -6.70 10.42 28.29
N LYS A 372 -7.97 10.71 28.57
CA LYS A 372 -8.53 10.76 29.92
C LYS A 372 -9.60 9.72 30.14
N VAL A 373 -9.66 9.20 31.37
CA VAL A 373 -10.76 8.40 31.90
C VAL A 373 -11.43 9.22 33.00
N GLY A 374 -12.65 9.68 32.73
CA GLY A 374 -13.23 10.81 33.46
C GLY A 374 -12.31 12.04 33.38
N ASN A 375 -11.82 12.50 34.53
CA ASN A 375 -10.91 13.65 34.62
C ASN A 375 -9.43 13.27 34.80
N ILE A 376 -9.09 11.98 34.77
CA ILE A 376 -7.74 11.48 35.09
C ILE A 376 -7.03 11.08 33.80
N GLY A 377 -5.82 11.60 33.60
CA GLY A 377 -4.98 11.18 32.49
C GLY A 377 -4.38 9.78 32.72
N VAL A 378 -4.42 8.94 31.69
CA VAL A 378 -3.94 7.55 31.72
C VAL A 378 -2.84 7.34 30.68
N ASP A 379 -1.89 6.44 30.97
CA ASP A 379 -0.81 6.08 30.06
C ASP A 379 -0.74 4.57 29.83
N PHE A 380 -1.23 4.15 28.67
CA PHE A 380 -1.15 2.78 28.19
C PHE A 380 0.17 2.49 27.43
N GLY A 381 1.08 3.46 27.33
CA GLY A 381 2.43 3.29 26.79
C GLY A 381 3.47 2.84 27.81
N ASP A 382 3.17 2.95 29.11
CA ASP A 382 4.05 2.52 30.22
C ASP A 382 3.66 1.12 30.73
N LYS A 383 3.01 1.02 31.90
CA LYS A 383 2.64 -0.25 32.51
C LYS A 383 1.12 -0.36 32.62
N TYR A 384 0.59 -1.48 32.15
CA TYR A 384 -0.80 -1.83 32.30
C TYR A 384 -0.95 -3.36 32.43
N GLY A 385 -2.13 -3.84 32.81
CA GLY A 385 -2.36 -5.26 32.97
C GLY A 385 -3.79 -5.62 33.32
N THR A 386 -4.15 -6.86 32.96
CA THR A 386 -5.50 -7.42 33.05
C THR A 386 -5.57 -8.64 33.97
N ASN A 387 -4.44 -9.04 34.57
CA ASN A 387 -4.34 -10.21 35.44
C ASN A 387 -4.72 -9.86 36.89
N LEU A 388 -5.90 -9.27 37.08
CA LEU A 388 -6.44 -8.92 38.40
C LEU A 388 -7.62 -9.81 38.74
N GLN A 389 -7.66 -10.31 39.98
CA GLN A 389 -8.80 -11.04 40.51
C GLN A 389 -9.68 -10.06 41.28
N PRO A 390 -11.00 -9.98 40.99
CA PRO A 390 -11.88 -9.06 41.71
C PRO A 390 -11.90 -9.24 43.23
N SER A 391 -11.71 -10.48 43.71
CA SER A 391 -11.64 -10.81 45.14
C SER A 391 -10.51 -10.10 45.88
N ASP A 392 -9.40 -9.82 45.20
CA ASP A 392 -8.21 -9.19 45.81
C ASP A 392 -8.43 -7.70 46.08
N TYR A 393 -9.48 -7.12 45.50
CA TYR A 393 -9.81 -5.70 45.54
C TYR A 393 -11.23 -5.46 46.05
N GLN A 394 -11.62 -6.20 47.08
CA GLN A 394 -12.90 -6.04 47.77
C GLN A 394 -13.03 -4.63 48.36
N GLY A 395 -13.89 -3.81 47.76
CA GLY A 395 -14.14 -2.45 48.25
C GLY A 395 -14.97 -2.42 49.52
N ILE A 396 -14.75 -1.40 50.35
CA ILE A 396 -15.49 -1.08 51.57
C ILE A 396 -16.16 0.29 51.40
N SER A 397 -17.46 0.36 51.68
CA SER A 397 -18.27 1.59 51.65
C SER A 397 -17.99 2.48 52.87
N VAL A 398 -18.41 3.74 52.82
CA VAL A 398 -18.26 4.72 53.93
C VAL A 398 -18.88 4.23 55.25
N ASN A 399 -19.93 3.39 55.17
CA ASN A 399 -20.59 2.79 56.34
C ASN A 399 -19.92 1.48 56.84
N GLY A 400 -18.75 1.10 56.30
CA GLY A 400 -18.02 -0.12 56.68
C GLY A 400 -18.50 -1.42 56.03
N SER A 401 -19.57 -1.38 55.22
CA SER A 401 -20.07 -2.56 54.51
C SER A 401 -19.22 -2.92 53.28
N LYS A 402 -19.17 -4.20 52.91
CA LYS A 402 -18.52 -4.67 51.68
C LYS A 402 -19.32 -4.22 50.46
N GLN A 403 -18.64 -3.61 49.48
CA GLN A 403 -19.21 -3.29 48.17
C GLN A 403 -19.35 -4.57 47.32
N PRO A 404 -20.24 -4.60 46.30
CA PRO A 404 -20.24 -5.70 45.35
C PRO A 404 -18.88 -5.85 44.65
N LEU A 405 -18.50 -7.09 44.32
CA LEU A 405 -17.29 -7.34 43.53
C LEU A 405 -17.46 -6.81 42.11
N MET A 406 -16.39 -6.24 41.57
CA MET A 406 -16.34 -5.86 40.16
C MET A 406 -16.41 -7.12 39.27
N GLN A 407 -17.07 -7.02 38.13
CA GLN A 407 -17.14 -8.12 37.15
C GLN A 407 -15.83 -8.26 36.38
N TYR A 408 -15.23 -7.12 36.00
CA TYR A 408 -13.98 -7.04 35.25
C TYR A 408 -13.10 -5.93 35.79
N MET A 409 -11.79 -6.09 35.69
CA MET A 409 -10.82 -5.14 36.23
C MET A 409 -9.55 -5.05 35.38
N PHE A 410 -8.94 -3.86 35.37
CA PHE A 410 -7.59 -3.67 34.82
C PHE A 410 -6.84 -2.60 35.61
N LEU A 411 -5.52 -2.58 35.44
CA LEU A 411 -4.65 -1.52 35.94
C LEU A 411 -3.93 -0.82 34.80
N VAL A 412 -3.65 0.46 35.00
CA VAL A 412 -2.91 1.31 34.06
C VAL A 412 -2.11 2.38 34.80
N SER A 413 -0.95 2.74 34.27
CA SER A 413 -0.16 3.86 34.79
C SER A 413 -0.93 5.18 34.65
N PRO A 414 -0.82 6.09 35.64
CA PRO A 414 -1.28 7.46 35.46
C PRO A 414 -0.38 8.21 34.46
N SER A 415 -0.93 9.15 33.68
CA SER A 415 -0.13 9.93 32.71
C SER A 415 0.87 10.88 33.35
N SER A 416 0.67 11.22 34.62
CA SER A 416 1.60 12.01 35.42
C SER A 416 1.58 11.52 36.87
N TYR A 417 2.74 11.56 37.50
CA TYR A 417 2.88 11.19 38.89
C TYR A 417 2.33 12.32 39.77
N SER A 418 1.33 12.02 40.57
CA SER A 418 0.84 12.90 41.64
C SER A 418 0.94 12.13 42.96
N GLU A 419 1.63 12.70 43.95
CA GLU A 419 1.78 12.08 45.27
C GLU A 419 0.43 11.86 45.96
N ASN A 420 -0.54 12.75 45.70
CA ASN A 420 -1.91 12.72 46.23
C ASN A 420 -2.95 12.25 45.19
N GLY A 421 -2.50 11.64 44.09
CA GLY A 421 -3.39 11.13 43.05
C GLY A 421 -4.14 9.86 43.48
N PRO A 422 -5.23 9.48 42.80
CA PRO A 422 -6.05 8.31 43.14
C PRO A 422 -5.37 6.97 42.77
N ALA A 423 -4.05 6.95 42.64
CA ALA A 423 -3.29 5.76 42.26
C ALA A 423 -2.98 4.91 43.49
N VAL A 424 -3.22 3.60 43.37
CA VAL A 424 -2.92 2.59 44.39
C VAL A 424 -1.44 2.22 44.31
N THR A 425 -0.74 2.25 45.43
CA THR A 425 0.69 1.90 45.48
C THR A 425 0.84 0.38 45.62
N THR A 426 1.63 -0.22 44.73
CA THR A 426 1.96 -1.65 44.75
C THR A 426 3.47 -1.84 44.73
N THR A 427 3.94 -3.06 45.01
CA THR A 427 5.36 -3.43 44.88
C THR A 427 5.90 -3.25 43.45
N LYS A 428 5.02 -3.16 42.44
CA LYS A 428 5.38 -2.99 41.02
C LYS A 428 5.29 -1.53 40.52
N GLY A 429 4.82 -0.62 41.36
CA GLY A 429 4.60 0.79 41.04
C GLY A 429 3.22 1.30 41.49
N LYS A 430 2.93 2.56 41.18
CA LYS A 430 1.61 3.18 41.42
C LYS A 430 0.71 3.01 40.19
N PHE A 431 -0.51 2.56 40.41
CA PHE A 431 -1.46 2.26 39.33
C PHE A 431 -2.83 2.84 39.59
N LEU A 432 -3.50 3.26 38.52
CA LEU A 432 -4.94 3.46 38.52
C LEU A 432 -5.59 2.10 38.28
N ILE A 433 -6.47 1.67 39.18
CA ILE A 433 -7.18 0.40 39.06
C ILE A 433 -8.64 0.69 38.75
N TYR A 434 -9.08 0.28 37.57
CA TYR A 434 -10.45 0.47 37.13
C TYR A 434 -11.20 -0.86 37.16
N GLY A 435 -12.48 -0.80 37.51
CA GLY A 435 -13.38 -1.95 37.57
C GLY A 435 -14.70 -1.64 36.88
N SER A 436 -15.34 -2.67 36.35
CA SER A 436 -16.69 -2.58 35.77
C SER A 436 -17.68 -3.37 36.60
N LEU A 437 -18.84 -2.78 36.85
CA LEU A 437 -20.00 -3.42 37.46
C LEU A 437 -21.26 -2.83 36.84
N ASP A 438 -22.20 -3.69 36.41
CA ASP A 438 -23.47 -3.30 35.79
C ASP A 438 -23.30 -2.27 34.65
N ASN A 439 -22.30 -2.50 33.79
CA ASN A 439 -21.91 -1.63 32.67
C ASN A 439 -21.52 -0.19 33.07
N LYS A 440 -21.10 0.01 34.33
CA LYS A 440 -20.57 1.29 34.83
C LYS A 440 -19.11 1.13 35.20
N LEU A 441 -18.34 2.19 34.99
CA LEU A 441 -16.92 2.23 35.33
C LEU A 441 -16.71 2.77 36.75
N PHE A 442 -15.83 2.12 37.50
CA PHE A 442 -15.41 2.50 38.84
C PHE A 442 -13.89 2.61 38.89
N LEU A 443 -13.40 3.53 39.72
CA LEU A 443 -12.00 3.69 40.06
C LEU A 443 -11.81 3.28 41.51
N LEU A 444 -10.82 2.41 41.76
CA LEU A 444 -10.41 2.05 43.10
C LEU A 444 -9.66 3.22 43.73
N LYS A 445 -10.09 3.63 44.92
CA LYS A 445 -9.41 4.64 45.72
C LYS A 445 -8.88 4.01 46.99
N GLN A 446 -7.67 4.42 47.35
CA GLN A 446 -7.05 4.14 48.64
C GLN A 446 -6.87 5.49 49.35
N PRO A 447 -7.40 5.69 50.57
CA PRO A 447 -7.41 6.99 51.25
C PRO A 447 -6.01 7.50 51.61
N ASP A 448 -5.09 6.59 51.94
CA ASP A 448 -3.66 6.86 52.10
C ASP A 448 -2.85 5.62 51.65
N LYS A 449 -1.52 5.74 51.60
CA LYS A 449 -0.64 4.68 51.09
C LYS A 449 -0.63 3.40 51.96
N ASP A 450 -0.98 3.52 53.24
CA ASP A 450 -0.84 2.46 54.25
C ASP A 450 -2.20 1.83 54.63
N SER A 451 -3.30 2.40 54.13
CA SER A 451 -4.66 1.93 54.39
C SER A 451 -4.87 0.55 53.77
N THR A 452 -5.30 -0.39 54.60
CA THR A 452 -5.76 -1.72 54.19
C THR A 452 -7.16 -1.69 53.58
N THR A 453 -7.86 -0.56 53.70
CA THR A 453 -9.20 -0.37 53.13
C THR A 453 -9.12 0.39 51.80
N VAL A 454 -9.91 -0.08 50.84
CA VAL A 454 -10.06 0.53 49.52
C VAL A 454 -11.54 0.72 49.21
N THR A 455 -11.88 1.71 48.40
CA THR A 455 -13.26 2.02 48.04
C THR A 455 -13.40 2.21 46.54
N TRP A 456 -14.37 1.53 45.93
CA TRP A 456 -14.75 1.77 44.54
C TRP A 456 -15.60 3.02 44.43
N THR A 457 -15.14 3.97 43.63
CA THR A 457 -15.86 5.21 43.32
C THR A 457 -16.27 5.19 41.86
N MET A 458 -17.56 5.41 41.58
CA MET A 458 -18.05 5.49 40.20
C MET A 458 -17.37 6.65 39.46
N VAL A 459 -16.88 6.37 38.25
CA VAL A 459 -16.42 7.39 37.32
C VAL A 459 -17.67 8.00 36.68
N LYS A 460 -18.05 9.19 37.14
CA LYS A 460 -19.22 9.90 36.62
C LYS A 460 -19.03 10.26 35.15
N ASP A 461 -20.13 10.25 34.40
CA ASP A 461 -20.20 10.69 33.00
C ASP A 461 -19.22 9.96 32.05
N PHE A 462 -18.91 8.69 32.35
CA PHE A 462 -18.05 7.84 31.52
C PHE A 462 -18.80 6.55 31.13
N PRO A 463 -19.71 6.62 30.14
CA PRO A 463 -20.43 5.44 29.69
C PRO A 463 -19.47 4.47 29.00
N LEU A 464 -19.64 3.17 29.25
CA LEU A 464 -18.87 2.10 28.60
C LEU A 464 -19.46 1.79 27.21
N ASP A 465 -19.66 2.83 26.41
CA ASP A 465 -20.18 2.72 25.05
C ASP A 465 -19.05 2.50 24.04
N VAL A 466 -19.24 1.54 23.15
CA VAL A 466 -18.28 1.28 22.07
C VAL A 466 -18.23 2.48 21.13
N PRO A 467 -17.05 3.10 20.90
CA PRO A 467 -16.90 4.19 19.95
C PRO A 467 -17.43 3.83 18.56
N LYS A 468 -18.02 4.79 17.86
CA LYS A 468 -18.59 4.59 16.53
C LYS A 468 -17.51 4.23 15.50
N LEU A 469 -17.64 3.09 14.83
CA LEU A 469 -16.85 2.75 13.65
C LEU A 469 -17.15 3.73 12.51
N LYS A 470 -16.11 4.34 11.95
CA LYS A 470 -16.24 5.34 10.88
C LYS A 470 -15.92 4.72 9.53
N PHE A 471 -16.73 5.02 8.53
CA PHE A 471 -16.51 4.62 7.13
C PHE A 471 -16.30 5.87 6.27
N SER A 472 -15.28 5.85 5.43
CA SER A 472 -14.99 6.97 4.53
C SER A 472 -14.50 6.54 3.15
N LEU A 473 -14.84 7.34 2.14
CA LEU A 473 -14.45 7.16 0.74
C LEU A 473 -13.62 8.37 0.26
N ASN A 474 -12.59 8.11 -0.56
CA ASN A 474 -11.70 9.11 -1.12
C ASN A 474 -11.63 9.05 -2.64
#